data_AF-I2CR64-F1
#
_entry.id   AF-I2CR64-F1
#
_cell.length_a   1.000
_cell.length_b   1.000
_cell.length_c   1.000
_cell.angle_alpha   90.00
_cell.angle_beta   90.00
_cell.angle_gamma   90.00
#
_symmetry.space_group_name_H-M   'P 1'
#
loop_
_entity.id
_entity.type
_entity.pdbx_description
1 polymer ?
#
loop_
_entity_poly.entity_id
_entity_poly.type
_entity_poly.pdbx_seq_one_letter_code
_entity_poly.pdbx_strand_id
1 'polypeptide(L)'
;MGIKGSVRRNRDGHIIHCNVHTDLVVGEQPIDPLSTAKPEEIYTIMEQFCLGRRRLELFGCSRNIRPGWVTVAKDVPGTTYDARTYSRLMEEPGLNPDGTMCAGHLVGSTVLIEDLRPKTPPREQREREAAMGM
;
A
#
# COMPACT_ATOMS: atom_id res chain seq x y z
N MET A 1 -5.08 -11.94 2.81
CA MET A 1 -3.86 -11.34 2.21
C MET A 1 -3.07 -12.46 1.53
N GLY A 2 -2.56 -12.25 0.32
CA GLY A 2 -1.74 -13.23 -0.40
C GLY A 2 -0.51 -12.56 -1.00
N ILE A 3 0.59 -13.31 -1.12
CA ILE A 3 1.86 -12.82 -1.69
C ILE A 3 2.20 -13.65 -2.93
N LYS A 4 2.67 -12.97 -3.99
CA LYS A 4 3.17 -13.58 -5.22
C LYS A 4 4.60 -13.12 -5.47
N GLY A 5 5.50 -14.05 -5.76
CA GLY A 5 6.93 -13.78 -5.93
C GLY A 5 7.70 -13.79 -4.61
N SER A 6 8.96 -13.36 -4.66
CA SER A 6 9.86 -13.29 -3.49
C SER A 6 10.00 -11.84 -3.05
N VAL A 7 9.51 -11.52 -1.85
CA VAL A 7 9.68 -10.19 -1.22
C VAL A 7 10.26 -10.39 0.18
N ARG A 8 11.30 -9.63 0.51
CA ARG A 8 12.06 -9.71 1.76
C ARG A 8 12.03 -8.37 2.47
N ARG A 9 11.42 -8.34 3.66
CA ARG A 9 11.26 -7.13 4.50
C ARG A 9 12.55 -6.32 4.73
N ASN A 10 13.70 -7.00 4.82
CA ASN A 10 14.99 -6.37 5.09
C ASN A 10 15.69 -5.80 3.85
N ARG A 11 15.20 -6.08 2.63
CA ARG A 11 15.80 -5.62 1.37
C ARG A 11 14.83 -4.79 0.54
N ASP A 12 13.57 -5.19 0.52
CA ASP A 12 12.57 -4.64 -0.41
C ASP A 12 11.76 -3.51 0.22
N GLY A 13 12.40 -2.67 1.04
CA GLY A 13 11.75 -1.52 1.71
C GLY A 13 11.21 -0.46 0.73
N HIS A 14 11.76 -0.43 -0.49
CA HIS A 14 11.28 0.40 -1.60
C HIS A 14 9.94 -0.09 -2.20
N ILE A 15 9.47 -1.29 -1.83
CA ILE A 15 8.21 -1.89 -2.29
C ILE A 15 7.23 -2.05 -1.12
N ILE A 16 7.73 -2.41 0.07
CA ILE A 16 6.90 -2.75 1.22
C ILE A 16 7.34 -2.05 2.51
N HIS A 17 6.38 -1.46 3.21
CA HIS A 17 6.55 -0.98 4.60
C HIS A 17 5.77 -1.88 5.54
N CYS A 18 6.42 -2.95 6.01
CA CYS A 18 5.79 -3.90 6.92
C CYS A 18 5.59 -3.31 8.32
N ASN A 19 4.65 -3.91 9.06
CA ASN A 19 4.42 -3.67 10.49
C ASN A 19 3.99 -2.24 10.84
N VAL A 20 3.57 -1.44 9.85
CA VAL A 20 2.93 -0.12 10.08
C VAL A 20 1.52 -0.28 10.64
N HIS A 21 0.80 -1.33 10.24
CA HIS A 21 -0.55 -1.65 10.71
C HIS A 21 -0.64 -3.03 11.37
N THR A 22 -1.68 -3.18 12.18
CA THR A 22 -2.19 -4.46 12.68
C THR A 22 -3.13 -5.10 11.66
N ASP A 23 -3.49 -6.37 11.90
CA ASP A 23 -4.42 -7.17 11.09
C ASP A 23 -5.89 -7.05 11.53
N LEU A 24 -6.20 -6.07 12.39
CA LEU A 24 -7.52 -5.80 12.92
C LEU A 24 -8.01 -4.42 12.48
N VAL A 25 -9.25 -4.38 12.02
CA VAL A 25 -10.03 -3.15 11.81
C VAL A 25 -11.26 -3.26 12.69
N VAL A 26 -11.46 -2.27 13.56
CA VAL A 26 -12.62 -2.19 14.46
C VAL A 26 -13.45 -1.00 14.01
N GLY A 27 -14.72 -1.24 13.72
CA GLY A 27 -15.66 -0.21 13.28
C GLY A 27 -17.07 -0.55 13.75
N GLU A 28 -17.95 0.44 13.68
CA GLU A 28 -19.36 0.25 13.99
C GLU A 28 -20.06 -0.58 12.91
N GLN A 29 -21.08 -1.33 13.31
CA GLN A 29 -21.93 -2.03 12.36
C GLN A 29 -22.67 -0.99 11.49
N PRO A 30 -22.68 -1.13 10.16
CA PRO A 30 -23.43 -0.24 9.29
C PRO A 30 -24.91 -0.16 9.68
N ILE A 31 -25.48 1.06 9.64
CA ILE A 31 -26.91 1.31 9.91
C ILE A 31 -27.80 0.51 8.96
N ASP A 32 -27.39 0.42 7.69
CA ASP A 32 -28.07 -0.41 6.70
C ASP A 32 -27.66 -1.89 6.87
N PRO A 33 -28.59 -2.78 7.27
CA PRO A 33 -28.30 -4.20 7.49
C PRO A 33 -27.96 -4.95 6.20
N LEU A 34 -28.28 -4.38 5.03
CA LEU A 34 -27.94 -4.96 3.72
C LEU A 34 -26.62 -4.40 3.16
N SER A 35 -25.97 -3.48 3.88
CA SER A 35 -24.71 -2.91 3.44
C SER A 35 -23.61 -3.96 3.37
N THR A 36 -23.06 -4.15 2.17
CA THR A 36 -21.87 -4.97 1.93
C THR A 36 -20.59 -4.16 1.97
N ALA A 37 -20.68 -2.87 2.33
CA ALA A 37 -19.54 -1.96 2.36
C ALA A 37 -18.44 -2.48 3.28
N LYS A 38 -17.20 -2.37 2.81
CA LYS A 38 -16.02 -2.66 3.61
C LYS A 38 -15.52 -1.36 4.26
N PRO A 39 -14.93 -1.44 5.46
CA PRO A 39 -14.37 -0.27 6.12
C PRO A 39 -13.29 0.38 5.26
N GLU A 40 -13.25 1.71 5.21
CA GLU A 40 -12.32 2.47 4.35
C GLU A 40 -10.86 2.26 4.78
N GLU A 41 -10.63 1.96 6.06
CA GLU A 41 -9.32 1.68 6.65
C GLU A 41 -8.57 0.58 5.91
N ILE A 42 -9.26 -0.33 5.22
CA ILE A 42 -8.62 -1.35 4.41
C ILE A 42 -7.77 -0.75 3.29
N TYR A 43 -8.20 0.36 2.67
CA TYR A 43 -7.44 1.05 1.62
C TYR A 43 -6.16 1.66 2.18
N THR A 44 -6.26 2.32 3.33
CA THR A 44 -5.12 2.89 4.06
C THR A 44 -4.09 1.82 4.38
N ILE A 45 -4.53 0.67 4.93
CA ILE A 45 -3.64 -0.47 5.22
C ILE A 45 -2.93 -0.95 3.95
N MET A 46 -3.65 -1.10 2.84
CA MET A 46 -3.07 -1.55 1.57
C MET A 46 -2.08 -0.54 0.97
N GLU A 47 -2.40 0.75 1.04
CA GLU A 47 -1.59 1.86 0.51
C GLU A 47 -0.31 2.08 1.29
N GLN A 48 -0.37 1.98 2.62
CA GLN A 48 0.79 2.14 3.49
C GLN A 48 1.64 0.86 3.54
N PHE A 49 1.05 -0.33 3.35
CA PHE A 49 1.81 -1.58 3.27
C PHE A 49 2.61 -1.70 1.96
N CYS A 50 1.99 -1.40 0.81
CA CYS A 50 2.58 -1.59 -0.51
C CYS A 50 2.73 -0.27 -1.25
N LEU A 51 3.99 0.08 -1.56
CA LEU A 51 4.36 1.28 -2.30
C LEU A 51 4.10 1.17 -3.81
N GLY A 52 3.59 0.04 -4.31
CA GLY A 52 3.19 -0.08 -5.70
C GLY A 52 1.98 0.78 -6.03
N ARG A 53 2.08 1.62 -7.08
CA ARG A 53 1.00 2.52 -7.53
C ARG A 53 -0.10 1.82 -8.33
N ARG A 54 0.16 0.59 -8.81
CA ARG A 54 -0.80 -0.17 -9.63
C ARG A 54 -1.78 -0.94 -8.75
N ARG A 55 -2.84 -0.27 -8.31
CA ARG A 55 -3.85 -0.85 -7.41
C ARG A 55 -5.16 -1.05 -8.17
N LEU A 56 -5.71 -2.26 -8.10
CA LEU A 56 -6.93 -2.67 -8.80
C LEU A 56 -7.94 -3.14 -7.77
N GLU A 57 -9.13 -2.55 -7.79
CA GLU A 57 -10.29 -3.00 -7.04
C GLU A 57 -11.30 -3.63 -7.98
N LEU A 58 -11.58 -4.91 -7.80
CA LEU A 58 -12.63 -5.63 -8.51
C LEU A 58 -13.90 -5.65 -7.66
N PHE A 59 -15.05 -5.57 -8.34
CA PHE A 59 -16.37 -5.54 -7.70
C PHE A 59 -16.60 -4.31 -6.82
N GLY A 60 -16.00 -3.18 -7.20
CA GLY A 60 -16.31 -1.90 -6.56
C GLY A 60 -17.70 -1.37 -6.89
N CYS A 61 -17.97 -0.14 -6.49
CA CYS A 61 -19.19 0.62 -6.78
C CYS A 61 -18.89 2.13 -6.77
N SER A 62 -19.87 2.96 -7.12
CA SER A 62 -19.70 4.42 -7.10
C SER A 62 -19.20 4.99 -5.77
N ARG A 63 -19.44 4.31 -4.65
CA ARG A 63 -19.04 4.77 -3.30
C ARG A 63 -17.55 4.58 -2.98
N ASN A 64 -16.85 3.70 -3.69
CA ASN A 64 -15.46 3.35 -3.40
C ASN A 64 -14.48 3.70 -4.52
N ILE A 65 -14.90 4.57 -5.43
CA ILE A 65 -13.98 5.19 -6.39
C ILE A 65 -12.98 6.04 -5.61
N ARG A 66 -11.69 5.67 -5.65
CA ARG A 66 -10.62 6.26 -4.85
C ARG A 66 -9.42 6.67 -5.72
N PRO A 67 -8.83 7.86 -5.51
CA PRO A 67 -7.58 8.24 -6.17
C PRO A 67 -6.47 7.21 -5.94
N GLY A 68 -5.70 6.90 -7.00
CA GLY A 68 -4.63 5.90 -6.93
C GLY A 68 -5.10 4.44 -7.10
N TRP A 69 -6.39 4.22 -7.34
CA TRP A 69 -6.97 2.92 -7.65
C TRP A 69 -7.64 2.92 -9.03
N VAL A 70 -7.59 1.76 -9.69
CA VAL A 70 -8.49 1.44 -10.80
C VAL A 70 -9.63 0.62 -10.21
N THR A 71 -10.86 1.09 -10.35
CA THR A 71 -12.05 0.41 -9.84
C THR A 71 -12.82 -0.20 -11.01
N VAL A 72 -13.03 -1.52 -10.97
CA VAL A 72 -13.85 -2.26 -11.94
C VAL A 72 -15.12 -2.70 -11.26
N ALA A 73 -16.24 -2.23 -11.79
CA ALA A 73 -17.55 -2.37 -11.16
C ALA A 73 -18.63 -2.57 -12.23
N LYS A 74 -19.71 -3.28 -11.85
CA LYS A 74 -20.90 -3.40 -12.68
C LYS A 74 -21.74 -2.12 -12.64
N ASP A 75 -21.86 -1.54 -11.45
CA ASP A 75 -22.76 -0.43 -11.16
C ASP A 75 -21.97 0.86 -10.88
N VAL A 76 -21.39 1.44 -11.94
CA VAL A 76 -20.73 2.75 -11.92
C VAL A 76 -21.35 3.69 -12.95
N PRO A 77 -21.33 5.02 -12.73
CA PRO A 77 -22.05 5.98 -13.57
C PRO A 77 -21.48 6.08 -14.99
N GLY A 78 -20.22 5.65 -15.17
CA GLY A 78 -19.54 5.62 -16.46
C GLY A 78 -18.10 5.13 -16.32
N THR A 79 -17.43 4.97 -17.46
CA THR A 79 -16.03 4.51 -17.53
C THR A 79 -15.12 5.68 -17.87
N THR A 80 -14.09 5.88 -17.06
CA THR A 80 -13.01 6.86 -17.30
C THR A 80 -11.66 6.20 -17.58
N TYR A 81 -11.59 4.87 -17.52
CA TYR A 81 -10.35 4.13 -17.68
C TYR A 81 -9.90 4.11 -19.15
N ASP A 82 -8.70 4.64 -19.39
CA ASP A 82 -7.96 4.45 -20.63
C ASP A 82 -6.63 3.73 -20.32
N ALA A 83 -6.48 2.52 -20.86
CA ALA A 83 -5.32 1.66 -20.57
C ALA A 83 -4.00 2.28 -21.03
N ARG A 84 -4.00 3.04 -22.13
CA ARG A 84 -2.79 3.67 -22.67
C ARG A 84 -2.31 4.78 -21.75
N THR A 85 -3.21 5.69 -21.38
CA THR A 85 -2.94 6.77 -20.43
C THR A 85 -2.50 6.23 -19.08
N TYR A 86 -3.19 5.22 -18.56
CA TYR A 86 -2.82 4.60 -17.29
C TYR A 86 -1.43 3.95 -17.34
N SER A 87 -1.11 3.21 -18.40
CA SER A 87 0.21 2.57 -18.54
C SER A 87 1.33 3.60 -18.61
N ARG A 88 1.11 4.68 -19.37
CA ARG A 88 2.07 5.78 -19.51
C ARG A 88 2.37 6.45 -18.17
N LEU A 89 1.35 6.69 -17.34
CA LEU A 89 1.51 7.25 -15.99
C LEU A 89 2.35 6.37 -15.04
N MET A 90 2.46 5.07 -15.31
CA MET A 90 3.24 4.12 -14.50
C MET A 90 4.67 3.94 -15.03
N GLU A 91 4.91 4.28 -16.29
CA GLU A 91 6.23 4.24 -16.94
C GLU A 91 7.01 5.54 -16.75
N GLU A 92 6.30 6.68 -16.78
CA GLU A 92 6.89 7.99 -16.55
C GLU A 92 7.51 8.06 -15.14
N PRO A 93 8.79 8.48 -15.01
CA PRO A 93 9.45 8.59 -13.71
C PRO A 93 8.63 9.38 -12.70
N GLY A 94 8.47 8.83 -11.51
CA GLY A 94 7.82 9.52 -10.40
C GLY A 94 8.79 10.45 -9.67
N LEU A 95 8.23 11.29 -8.80
CA LEU A 95 8.99 12.10 -7.86
C LEU A 95 8.67 11.65 -6.44
N ASN A 96 9.71 11.39 -5.67
CA ASN A 96 9.60 11.32 -4.22
C ASN A 96 9.19 12.70 -3.68
N PRO A 97 8.59 12.79 -2.47
CA PRO A 97 8.23 14.08 -1.87
C PRO A 97 9.42 15.02 -1.63
N ASP A 98 10.65 14.50 -1.57
CA ASP A 98 11.89 15.28 -1.46
C ASP A 98 12.44 15.77 -2.82
N GLY A 99 11.71 15.52 -3.91
CA GLY A 99 12.07 15.92 -5.27
C GLY A 99 13.04 14.96 -5.98
N THR A 100 13.46 13.87 -5.33
CA THR A 100 14.30 12.86 -5.98
C THR A 100 13.48 11.96 -6.90
N MET A 101 14.10 11.42 -7.95
CA MET A 101 13.41 10.56 -8.91
C MET A 101 13.12 9.18 -8.31
N CYS A 102 11.93 8.64 -8.58
CA CYS A 102 11.57 7.27 -8.28
C CYS A 102 10.98 6.55 -9.50
N ALA A 103 10.90 5.23 -9.45
CA ALA A 103 10.27 4.48 -10.53
C ALA A 103 8.78 4.86 -10.60
N GLY A 104 8.27 5.13 -11.80
CA GLY A 104 6.89 5.58 -12.01
C GLY A 104 5.82 4.68 -11.40
N HIS A 105 6.05 3.39 -11.31
CA HIS A 105 5.10 2.43 -10.73
C HIS A 105 5.19 2.32 -9.20
N LEU A 106 6.07 3.08 -8.55
CA LEU A 106 6.24 3.15 -7.09
C LEU A 106 5.87 4.54 -6.58
N VAL A 107 5.32 4.61 -5.37
CA VAL A 107 5.04 5.87 -4.68
C VAL A 107 6.33 6.54 -4.25
N GLY A 108 7.33 5.74 -3.88
CA GLY A 108 8.56 6.23 -3.29
C GLY A 108 8.50 6.36 -1.76
N SER A 109 9.55 6.91 -1.16
CA SER A 109 9.67 7.12 0.28
C SER A 109 10.57 8.32 0.55
N THR A 110 10.44 8.93 1.73
CA THR A 110 11.30 10.04 2.16
C THR A 110 12.25 9.58 3.25
N VAL A 111 13.33 10.33 3.49
CA VAL A 111 14.26 10.07 4.62
C VAL A 111 13.50 9.99 5.94
N LEU A 112 12.56 10.91 6.18
CA LEU A 112 11.76 10.92 7.40
C LEU A 112 10.90 9.65 7.56
N ILE A 113 10.28 9.17 6.47
CA ILE A 113 9.49 7.92 6.51
C ILE A 113 10.42 6.73 6.76
N GLU A 114 11.57 6.69 6.09
CA GLU A 114 12.55 5.62 6.29
C GLU A 114 13.09 5.57 7.72
N ASP A 115 13.26 6.72 8.37
CA ASP A 115 13.75 6.81 9.75
C ASP A 115 12.70 6.38 10.78
N LEU A 116 11.42 6.71 10.55
CA LEU A 116 10.34 6.43 11.49
C LEU A 116 9.71 5.04 11.33
N ARG A 117 9.76 4.46 10.12
CA ARG A 117 9.07 3.18 9.89
C ARG A 117 9.70 2.02 10.67
N PRO A 118 8.91 1.04 11.11
CA PRO A 118 9.44 -0.16 11.75
C PRO A 118 10.42 -0.91 10.84
N LYS A 119 11.62 -1.18 11.36
CA LYS A 119 12.69 -1.91 10.68
C LYS A 119 13.21 -3.06 11.54
N THR A 120 13.76 -4.08 10.90
CA THR A 120 14.45 -5.14 11.63
C THR A 120 15.76 -4.59 12.19
N PRO A 121 16.11 -4.83 13.46
CA PRO A 121 17.37 -4.34 14.03
C PRO A 121 18.60 -4.87 13.28
N PRO A 122 19.72 -4.13 13.29
CA PRO A 122 20.99 -4.59 12.75
C PRO A 122 21.38 -5.95 13.32
N ARG A 123 22.07 -6.76 12.53
CA ARG A 123 22.48 -8.12 12.93
C ARG A 123 23.32 -8.10 14.22
N GLU A 124 24.29 -7.20 14.30
CA GLU A 124 25.17 -7.04 15.47
C GLU A 124 24.39 -6.70 16.75
N GLN A 125 23.40 -5.82 16.65
CA GLN A 125 22.54 -5.47 17.78
C GLN A 125 21.78 -6.70 18.27
N ARG A 126 21.21 -7.50 17.37
CA ARG A 126 20.52 -8.75 17.73
C ARG A 126 21.46 -9.78 18.36
N GLU A 127 22.69 -9.89 17.85
CA GLU A 127 23.70 -10.80 18.39
C GLU A 127 24.13 -10.36 19.81
N ARG A 128 24.28 -9.06 20.06
CA ARG A 128 24.56 -8.51 21.40
C ARG A 128 23.39 -8.69 22.36
N GLU A 129 22.17 -8.42 21.93
CA GLU A 129 20.95 -8.61 22.73
C GLU A 129 20.74 -10.09 23.10
N ALA A 130 20.96 -11.01 22.14
CA ALA A 130 20.90 -12.45 22.39
C ALA A 130 21.98 -12.92 23.37
N ALA A 131 23.19 -12.34 23.31
CA ALA A 131 24.28 -12.65 24.23
C ALA A 131 24.07 -12.08 25.66
N MET A 132 23.29 -11.01 25.81
CA MET A 132 22.95 -10.41 27.11
C MET A 132 21.70 -11.02 27.76
N GLY A 133 20.89 -11.76 27.00
CA GLY A 133 19.68 -12.44 27.48
C GLY A 133 19.85 -13.89 27.93
N MET A 134 21.09 -14.39 28.00
CA MET A 134 21.49 -15.67 28.62
C MET A 134 22.28 -15.40 29.90
#